data_AF-A0A349NZB6-F1
#
_entry.id   AF-A0A349NZB6-F1
#
_cell.length_a   1.000
_cell.length_b   1.000
_cell.length_c   1.000
_cell.angle_alpha   90.00
_cell.angle_beta   90.00
_cell.angle_gamma   90.00
#
_symmetry.space_group_name_H-M   'P 1'
#
loop_
_entity.id
_entity.type
_entity.pdbx_description
1 polymer ?
#
loop_
_entity_poly.entity_id
_entity_poly.type
_entity_poly.pdbx_seq_one_letter_code
_entity_poly.pdbx_strand_id
1 'polypeptide(L)'
;MLRGFLLGLTYYNGFVIHNVCVIIKRSINYKKMAYWAVEFWENSDGTCRVEKDLLKKIRLKEPFLFESLGDKIGHYVSVPIENAKDLKYIQKVKNEESMWELKFHLSKNEIRLLGCIVSNNKFPIFYVLYGFKKKDQGIRGQNMDTARVRVREFLNQYKQNGLQEIL
;
A
#
# COMPACT_ATOMS: atom_id res chain seq x y z
N MET A 1 30.72 19.54 1.25
CA MET A 1 30.05 19.91 2.51
C MET A 1 28.84 20.79 2.19
N LEU A 2 27.75 20.64 2.97
CA LEU A 2 26.46 21.35 2.96
C LEU A 2 25.54 21.11 1.73
N ARG A 3 24.46 20.33 1.86
CA ARG A 3 23.15 20.59 2.52
C ARG A 3 22.28 21.58 1.72
N GLY A 4 21.19 21.07 1.16
CA GLY A 4 20.13 21.85 0.50
C GLY A 4 18.86 21.03 0.33
N PHE A 5 18.40 20.41 1.42
CA PHE A 5 17.07 19.80 1.54
C PHE A 5 16.06 20.95 1.65
N LEU A 6 15.31 21.24 0.58
CA LEU A 6 14.23 22.23 0.63
C LEU A 6 12.88 21.52 0.65
N LEU A 7 12.38 21.44 1.88
CA LEU A 7 11.02 21.11 2.28
C LEU A 7 10.00 22.03 1.59
N GLY A 8 9.20 21.48 0.69
CA GLY A 8 7.92 22.06 0.28
C GLY A 8 6.82 21.56 1.21
N LEU A 9 6.73 22.15 2.41
CA LEU A 9 5.61 21.98 3.34
C LEU A 9 4.51 22.98 2.95
N THR A 10 3.39 22.50 2.39
CA THR A 10 2.12 23.24 2.45
C THR A 10 1.34 22.79 3.69
N TYR A 11 1.19 23.75 4.60
CA TYR A 11 0.40 23.71 5.83
C TYR A 11 -1.08 23.44 5.54
N TYR A 12 -1.69 22.53 6.31
CA TYR A 12 -3.14 22.51 6.58
C TYR A 12 -3.32 22.00 8.01
N ASN A 13 -3.83 22.89 8.88
CA ASN A 13 -4.38 22.66 10.23
C ASN A 13 -3.72 21.60 11.13
N GLY A 14 -2.73 22.03 11.92
CA GLY A 14 -2.71 21.77 13.36
C GLY A 14 -2.59 20.34 13.89
N PHE A 15 -2.24 19.33 13.08
CA PHE A 15 -1.96 17.98 13.59
C PHE A 15 -0.53 17.54 13.21
N VAL A 16 0.26 17.21 14.23
CA VAL A 16 1.54 16.52 14.09
C VAL A 16 1.25 15.05 13.78
N ILE A 17 1.11 14.71 12.49
CA ILE A 17 0.78 13.35 12.03
C ILE A 17 2.05 12.62 11.59
N HIS A 18 2.21 11.36 12.00
CA HIS A 18 3.38 10.51 11.79
C HIS A 18 3.63 10.14 10.29
N ASN A 19 4.25 11.09 9.59
CA ASN A 19 5.31 11.10 8.57
C ASN A 19 5.65 9.98 7.54
N VAL A 20 4.90 8.89 7.29
CA VAL A 20 5.13 8.08 6.03
C VAL A 20 3.84 7.70 5.33
N CYS A 21 2.85 7.15 6.03
CA CYS A 21 1.54 6.84 5.45
C CYS A 21 0.86 8.06 4.82
N VAL A 22 1.03 9.23 5.45
CA VAL A 22 0.50 10.51 4.93
C VAL A 22 1.22 10.97 3.68
N ILE A 23 2.53 10.70 3.53
CA ILE A 23 3.27 11.11 2.33
C ILE A 23 2.76 10.31 1.14
N ILE A 24 2.55 8.99 1.26
CA ILE A 24 1.96 8.22 0.15
C ILE A 24 0.50 8.63 -0.10
N LYS A 25 -0.30 8.87 0.95
CA LYS A 25 -1.65 9.47 0.81
C LYS A 25 -1.62 10.83 0.09
N ARG A 26 -0.59 11.67 0.32
CA ARG A 26 -0.40 12.98 -0.33
C ARG A 26 0.21 12.89 -1.72
N SER A 27 1.05 11.91 -2.02
CA SER A 27 1.56 11.64 -3.38
C SER A 27 0.45 11.17 -4.32
N ILE A 28 -0.61 10.55 -3.79
CA ILE A 28 -1.81 10.21 -4.56
C ILE A 28 -2.61 11.47 -4.96
N ASN A 29 -2.32 12.65 -4.40
CA ASN A 29 -2.98 13.92 -4.71
C ASN A 29 -2.43 14.63 -5.98
N TYR A 30 -1.73 13.91 -6.85
CA TYR A 30 -1.24 14.46 -8.13
C TYR A 30 -2.31 14.33 -9.22
N LYS A 31 -3.05 15.43 -9.47
CA LYS A 31 -3.60 15.91 -10.77
C LYS A 31 -4.33 14.93 -11.73
N LYS A 32 -4.52 13.66 -11.38
CA LYS A 32 -5.21 12.63 -12.17
C LYS A 32 -6.38 12.09 -11.35
N MET A 33 -7.49 11.86 -12.03
CA MET A 33 -8.67 11.22 -11.44
C MET A 33 -8.28 9.81 -10.98
N ALA A 34 -8.38 9.53 -9.68
CA ALA A 34 -8.14 8.19 -9.14
C ALA A 34 -9.42 7.36 -9.25
N TYR A 35 -9.30 6.13 -9.73
CA TYR A 35 -10.44 5.21 -9.89
C TYR A 35 -10.63 4.28 -8.68
N TRP A 36 -9.58 4.14 -7.86
CA TRP A 36 -9.55 3.37 -6.61
C TRP A 36 -8.41 3.92 -5.74
N ALA A 37 -8.29 3.45 -4.49
CA ALA A 37 -7.25 3.91 -3.57
C ALA A 37 -6.37 2.79 -3.04
N VAL A 38 -5.17 3.17 -2.59
CA VAL A 38 -4.26 2.30 -1.81
C VAL A 38 -4.13 2.92 -0.43
N GLU A 39 -4.57 2.20 0.60
CA GLU A 39 -4.47 2.63 1.98
C GLU A 39 -3.58 1.68 2.77
N PHE A 40 -2.62 2.22 3.53
CA PHE A 40 -1.84 1.41 4.46
C PHE A 40 -2.63 1.28 5.75
N TRP A 41 -2.99 0.03 6.08
CA TRP A 41 -3.81 -0.22 7.25
C TRP A 41 -3.03 0.09 8.54
N GLU A 42 -3.73 0.74 9.45
CA GLU A 42 -3.31 0.93 10.84
C GLU A 42 -3.99 -0.15 11.69
N ASN A 43 -3.18 -0.96 12.36
CA ASN A 43 -3.65 -1.99 13.27
C ASN A 43 -4.48 -1.38 14.41
N SER A 44 -5.20 -2.22 15.17
CA SER A 44 -6.00 -1.77 16.32
C SER A 44 -5.20 -1.01 17.39
N ASP A 45 -3.88 -1.18 17.42
CA ASP A 45 -2.94 -0.47 18.30
C ASP A 45 -2.44 0.88 17.71
N GLY A 46 -3.01 1.31 16.57
CA GLY A 46 -2.60 2.53 15.85
C GLY A 46 -1.29 2.37 15.05
N THR A 47 -0.71 1.18 14.97
CA THR A 47 0.56 0.98 14.27
C THR A 47 0.35 0.59 12.82
N CYS A 48 0.99 1.31 11.89
CA CYS A 48 1.15 0.82 10.52
C CYS A 48 2.34 -0.15 10.44
N ARG A 49 2.06 -1.47 10.47
CA ARG A 49 3.12 -2.49 10.43
C ARG A 49 3.92 -2.45 9.11
N VAL A 50 3.28 -2.16 7.98
CA VAL A 50 3.96 -2.05 6.67
C VAL A 50 4.97 -0.91 6.65
N GLU A 51 4.66 0.21 7.31
CA GLU A 51 5.58 1.32 7.47
C GLU A 51 6.84 0.86 8.22
N LYS A 52 6.67 0.22 9.38
CA LYS A 52 7.77 -0.26 10.22
C LYS A 52 8.61 -1.33 9.52
N ASP A 53 7.96 -2.27 8.85
CA ASP A 53 8.61 -3.46 8.31
C ASP A 53 9.35 -3.17 7.01
N LEU A 54 8.81 -2.28 6.18
CA LEU A 54 9.27 -2.04 4.81
C LEU A 54 9.55 -0.56 4.53
N LEU A 55 8.53 0.31 4.60
CA LEU A 55 8.61 1.65 4.01
C LEU A 55 9.64 2.54 4.70
N LYS A 56 9.74 2.50 6.03
CA LYS A 56 10.75 3.26 6.79
C LYS A 56 12.16 2.84 6.39
N LYS A 57 12.39 1.54 6.15
CA LYS A 57 13.70 1.02 5.72
C LYS A 57 14.03 1.49 4.31
N ILE A 58 13.08 1.40 3.37
CA ILE A 58 13.27 1.86 1.99
C ILE A 58 13.51 3.37 1.98
N ARG A 59 12.69 4.16 2.68
CA ARG A 59 12.86 5.62 2.73
C ARG A 59 14.24 6.04 3.24
N LEU A 60 14.73 5.38 4.29
CA LEU A 60 16.03 5.74 4.90
C LEU A 60 17.23 5.23 4.11
N LYS A 61 17.13 4.08 3.43
CA LYS A 61 18.27 3.42 2.77
C LYS A 61 18.28 3.56 1.25
N GLU A 62 17.11 3.67 0.63
CA GLU A 62 16.89 3.68 -0.81
C GLU A 62 15.84 4.75 -1.18
N PRO A 63 16.08 6.06 -0.91
CA PRO A 63 15.06 7.11 -1.07
C PRO A 63 14.50 7.22 -2.50
N PHE A 64 15.34 7.06 -3.54
CA PHE A 64 14.88 7.02 -4.93
C PHE A 64 13.91 5.85 -5.21
N LEU A 65 14.12 4.70 -4.56
CA LEU A 65 13.20 3.56 -4.66
C LEU A 65 11.86 3.88 -3.97
N PHE A 66 11.91 4.60 -2.85
CA PHE A 66 10.70 5.07 -2.15
C PHE A 66 9.86 6.00 -3.02
N GLU A 67 10.49 6.99 -3.65
CA GLU A 67 9.83 7.92 -4.58
C GLU A 67 9.24 7.17 -5.79
N SER A 68 10.04 6.31 -6.42
CA SER A 68 9.59 5.51 -7.57
C SER A 68 8.40 4.58 -7.22
N LEU A 69 8.37 4.06 -5.99
CA LEU A 69 7.23 3.27 -5.49
C LEU A 69 5.98 4.15 -5.38
N GLY A 70 6.10 5.35 -4.82
CA GLY A 70 5.02 6.33 -4.73
C GLY A 70 4.45 6.69 -6.10
N ASP A 71 5.32 6.99 -7.07
CA ASP A 71 4.93 7.32 -8.44
C ASP A 71 4.20 6.17 -9.12
N LYS A 72 4.67 4.93 -8.94
CA LYS A 72 3.99 3.75 -9.49
C LYS A 72 2.64 3.49 -8.83
N ILE A 73 2.50 3.69 -7.52
CA ILE A 73 1.20 3.62 -6.84
C ILE A 73 0.24 4.63 -7.47
N GLY A 74 0.67 5.89 -7.63
CA GLY A 74 -0.10 6.95 -8.29
C GLY A 74 -0.51 6.58 -9.72
N HIS A 75 0.39 5.96 -10.49
CA HIS A 75 0.06 5.46 -11.83
C HIS A 75 -1.00 4.36 -11.80
N TYR A 76 -0.87 3.36 -10.92
CA TYR A 76 -1.79 2.23 -10.86
C TYR A 76 -3.22 2.66 -10.48
N VAL A 77 -3.35 3.60 -9.52
CA VAL A 77 -4.67 4.10 -9.09
C VAL A 77 -5.32 5.05 -10.10
N SER A 78 -4.54 5.58 -11.05
CA SER A 78 -5.05 6.38 -12.18
C SER A 78 -5.65 5.55 -13.32
N VAL A 79 -5.67 4.21 -13.16
CA VAL A 79 -6.27 3.26 -14.10
C VAL A 79 -7.49 2.61 -13.42
N PRO A 80 -8.63 2.42 -14.11
CA PRO A 80 -9.77 1.68 -13.56
C PRO A 80 -9.36 0.32 -13.00
N ILE A 81 -9.94 -0.10 -11.87
CA ILE A 81 -9.48 -1.28 -11.16
C ILE A 81 -9.57 -2.56 -12.01
N GLU A 82 -10.58 -2.69 -12.87
CA GLU A 82 -10.70 -3.83 -13.79
C GLU A 82 -9.54 -3.86 -14.80
N ASN A 83 -9.21 -2.71 -15.40
CA ASN A 83 -8.06 -2.60 -16.29
C ASN A 83 -6.74 -2.87 -15.53
N ALA A 84 -6.64 -2.46 -14.25
CA ALA A 84 -5.47 -2.76 -13.42
C ALA A 84 -5.32 -4.27 -13.15
N LYS A 85 -6.43 -5.02 -13.06
CA LYS A 85 -6.42 -6.50 -12.97
C LYS A 85 -5.94 -7.12 -14.29
N ASP A 86 -6.44 -6.65 -15.43
CA ASP A 86 -6.06 -7.13 -16.76
C ASP A 86 -4.57 -6.89 -17.06
N LEU A 87 -4.07 -5.71 -16.67
CA LEU A 87 -2.65 -5.34 -16.77
C LEU A 87 -1.77 -6.01 -15.72
N LYS A 88 -2.35 -6.84 -14.84
CA LYS A 88 -1.65 -7.59 -13.79
C LYS A 88 -0.94 -6.70 -12.77
N TYR A 89 -1.38 -5.45 -12.61
CA TYR A 89 -0.88 -4.54 -11.57
C TYR A 89 -1.35 -4.98 -10.19
N ILE A 90 -2.62 -5.40 -10.12
CA ILE A 90 -3.27 -6.00 -8.96
C ILE A 90 -3.79 -7.38 -9.32
N GLN A 91 -3.53 -8.39 -8.48
CA GLN A 91 -3.94 -9.76 -8.76
C GLN A 91 -4.37 -10.48 -7.48
N LYS A 92 -5.33 -11.40 -7.59
CA LYS A 92 -5.70 -12.27 -6.49
C LYS A 92 -4.56 -13.25 -6.19
N VAL A 93 -4.23 -13.43 -4.91
CA VAL A 93 -3.23 -14.41 -4.49
C VAL A 93 -3.83 -15.82 -4.64
N LYS A 94 -3.09 -16.74 -5.26
CA LYS A 94 -3.57 -18.12 -5.46
C LYS A 94 -3.87 -18.78 -4.11
N ASN A 95 -4.99 -19.49 -4.04
CA ASN A 95 -5.46 -20.21 -2.87
C ASN A 95 -5.77 -19.33 -1.64
N GLU A 96 -5.95 -18.01 -1.83
CA GLU A 96 -6.36 -17.08 -0.79
C GLU A 96 -7.60 -16.31 -1.24
N GLU A 97 -8.74 -16.54 -0.60
CA GLU A 97 -10.04 -16.01 -1.05
C GLU A 97 -10.15 -14.49 -0.94
N SER A 98 -9.54 -13.88 0.06
CA SER A 98 -9.68 -12.44 0.36
C SER A 98 -8.40 -11.65 0.12
N MET A 99 -7.34 -12.28 -0.40
CA MET A 99 -6.02 -11.65 -0.50
C MET A 99 -5.67 -11.27 -1.93
N TRP A 100 -5.20 -10.04 -2.08
CA TRP A 100 -4.75 -9.45 -3.33
C TRP A 100 -3.30 -8.98 -3.20
N GLU A 101 -2.58 -8.97 -4.31
CA GLU A 101 -1.20 -8.49 -4.40
C GLU A 101 -1.05 -7.36 -5.42
N LEU A 102 -0.36 -6.28 -5.02
CA LEU A 102 0.18 -5.26 -5.93
C LEU A 102 1.65 -5.52 -6.20
N LYS A 103 2.02 -5.51 -7.48
CA LYS A 103 3.39 -5.80 -7.95
C LYS A 103 4.05 -4.56 -8.53
N PHE A 104 5.18 -4.16 -7.97
CA PHE A 104 5.95 -3.00 -8.41
C PHE A 104 7.33 -3.44 -8.87
N HIS A 105 7.51 -3.55 -10.19
CA HIS A 105 8.82 -3.74 -10.80
C HIS A 105 9.54 -2.39 -10.92
N LEU A 106 10.49 -2.10 -10.03
CA LEU A 106 11.20 -0.84 -9.89
C LEU A 106 12.68 -1.03 -10.19
N SER A 107 13.04 -0.93 -11.47
CA SER A 107 14.40 -1.18 -11.97
C SER A 107 14.91 -2.56 -11.52
N LYS A 108 15.87 -2.62 -10.59
CA LYS A 108 16.46 -3.86 -10.05
C LYS A 108 15.67 -4.49 -8.91
N ASN A 109 14.60 -3.85 -8.44
CA ASN A 109 13.84 -4.26 -7.27
C ASN A 109 12.41 -4.63 -7.65
N GLU A 110 11.88 -5.71 -7.08
CA GLU A 110 10.44 -5.97 -7.12
C GLU A 110 9.88 -5.79 -5.70
N ILE A 111 8.93 -4.88 -5.53
CA ILE A 111 8.20 -4.70 -4.27
C ILE A 111 6.83 -5.30 -4.44
N ARG A 112 6.40 -6.07 -3.44
CA ARG A 112 5.05 -6.63 -3.37
C ARG A 112 4.33 -6.13 -2.14
N LEU A 113 3.11 -5.68 -2.35
CA LEU A 113 2.20 -5.29 -1.29
C LEU A 113 1.04 -6.28 -1.28
N LEU A 114 0.76 -6.88 -0.14
CA LEU A 114 -0.34 -7.83 0.07
C LEU A 114 -1.42 -7.18 0.92
N GLY A 115 -2.67 -7.44 0.57
CA GLY A 115 -3.79 -6.69 1.11
C GLY A 115 -5.15 -7.30 0.79
N CYS A 116 -6.20 -6.58 1.15
CA CYS A 116 -7.59 -6.87 0.78
C CYS A 116 -8.13 -5.70 -0.05
N ILE A 117 -9.05 -5.99 -0.97
CA ILE A 117 -9.85 -4.95 -1.62
C ILE A 117 -11.19 -4.88 -0.91
N VAL A 118 -11.57 -3.69 -0.48
CA VAL A 118 -12.91 -3.41 0.06
C VAL A 118 -13.57 -2.36 -0.81
N SER A 119 -14.86 -2.51 -1.07
CA SER A 119 -15.65 -1.52 -1.80
C SER A 119 -16.66 -0.86 -0.87
N ASN A 120 -16.51 0.44 -0.61
CA ASN A 120 -17.57 1.22 0.01
C ASN A 120 -18.19 2.10 -1.08
N ASN A 121 -19.48 1.91 -1.37
CA ASN A 121 -20.25 2.76 -2.30
C ASN A 121 -19.61 2.97 -3.69
N LYS A 122 -19.11 1.90 -4.33
CA LYS A 122 -18.50 1.86 -5.68
C LYS A 122 -17.10 2.47 -5.82
N PHE A 123 -16.44 2.85 -4.73
CA PHE A 123 -15.03 3.25 -4.76
C PHE A 123 -14.15 2.17 -4.11
N PRO A 124 -13.39 1.38 -4.89
CA PRO A 124 -12.55 0.32 -4.34
C PRO A 124 -11.34 0.88 -3.57
N ILE A 125 -11.03 0.26 -2.44
CA ILE A 125 -9.87 0.58 -1.62
C ILE A 125 -9.07 -0.70 -1.40
N PHE A 126 -7.81 -0.70 -1.84
CA PHE A 126 -6.84 -1.73 -1.51
C PHE A 126 -6.15 -1.38 -0.18
N TYR A 127 -6.48 -2.13 0.86
CA TYR A 127 -5.83 -2.03 2.16
C TYR A 127 -4.54 -2.85 2.16
N VAL A 128 -3.40 -2.17 2.23
CA VAL A 128 -2.07 -2.78 2.37
C VAL A 128 -1.88 -3.25 3.80
N LEU A 129 -1.71 -4.56 3.97
CA LEU A 129 -1.58 -5.23 5.27
C LEU A 129 -0.16 -5.76 5.50
N TYR A 130 0.50 -6.15 4.40
CA TYR A 130 1.87 -6.63 4.42
C TYR A 130 2.61 -6.13 3.19
N GLY A 131 3.93 -5.95 3.31
CA GLY A 131 4.77 -5.51 2.20
C GLY A 131 6.16 -6.08 2.32
N PHE A 132 6.75 -6.46 1.19
CA PHE A 132 8.12 -6.97 1.16
C PHE A 132 8.82 -6.64 -0.15
N LYS A 133 10.15 -6.57 -0.08
CA LYS A 133 11.03 -6.57 -1.25
C LYS A 133 11.26 -8.02 -1.65
N LYS A 134 10.83 -8.40 -2.85
CA LYS A 134 10.94 -9.76 -3.36
C LYS A 134 12.41 -10.08 -3.64
N LYS A 135 12.83 -11.28 -3.22
CA LYS A 135 14.18 -11.81 -3.42
C LYS A 135 14.19 -13.06 -4.30
N ASP A 136 13.12 -13.85 -4.31
CA ASP A 136 13.00 -15.10 -5.07
C ASP A 136 11.77 -15.07 -5.97
N GLN A 137 11.64 -16.04 -6.89
CA GLN A 137 10.55 -16.06 -7.89
C GLN A 137 9.13 -16.03 -7.29
N GLY A 138 8.93 -16.58 -6.08
CA GLY A 138 7.64 -16.66 -5.38
C GLY A 138 7.57 -15.88 -4.07
N ILE A 139 6.41 -15.92 -3.41
CA ILE A 139 6.25 -15.40 -2.04
C ILE A 139 6.73 -16.46 -1.06
N ARG A 140 7.73 -16.14 -0.24
CA ARG A 140 8.21 -17.06 0.82
C ARG A 140 7.06 -17.39 1.78
N GLY A 141 7.04 -18.64 2.29
CA GLY A 141 6.02 -19.10 3.25
C GLY A 141 5.85 -18.14 4.44
N GLN A 142 6.96 -17.69 5.04
CA GLN A 142 6.94 -16.75 6.16
C GLN A 142 6.23 -15.42 5.82
N ASN A 143 6.41 -14.90 4.61
CA ASN A 143 5.74 -13.67 4.16
C ASN A 143 4.23 -13.91 4.00
N MET A 144 3.85 -15.06 3.45
CA MET A 144 2.45 -15.46 3.32
C MET A 144 1.78 -15.65 4.68
N ASP A 145 2.42 -16.34 5.61
CA ASP A 145 1.86 -16.60 6.94
C ASP A 145 1.67 -15.30 7.71
N THR A 146 2.64 -14.38 7.63
CA THR A 146 2.50 -13.04 8.22
C THR A 146 1.35 -12.25 7.58
N ALA A 147 1.22 -12.30 6.25
CA ALA A 147 0.13 -11.64 5.55
C ALA A 147 -1.24 -12.21 5.92
N ARG A 148 -1.37 -13.55 6.02
CA ARG A 148 -2.61 -14.24 6.44
C ARG A 148 -3.07 -13.81 7.82
N VAL A 149 -2.14 -13.73 8.79
CA VAL A 149 -2.46 -13.27 10.14
C VAL A 149 -3.04 -11.85 10.09
N ARG A 150 -2.39 -10.94 9.34
CA ARG A 150 -2.84 -9.55 9.24
C ARG A 150 -4.15 -9.38 8.46
N VAL A 151 -4.36 -10.18 7.42
CA VAL A 151 -5.66 -10.25 6.72
C VAL A 151 -6.76 -10.70 7.68
N ARG A 152 -6.51 -11.75 8.47
CA ARG A 152 -7.50 -12.20 9.46
C ARG A 152 -7.79 -11.13 10.51
N GLU A 153 -6.77 -10.47 11.05
CA GLU A 153 -6.93 -9.36 11.99
C GLU A 153 -7.78 -8.23 11.37
N PHE A 154 -7.42 -7.80 10.16
CA PHE A 154 -8.13 -6.76 9.41
C PHE A 154 -9.60 -7.12 9.18
N LEU A 155 -9.87 -8.31 8.66
CA LEU A 155 -11.23 -8.76 8.36
C LEU A 155 -12.09 -8.90 9.62
N ASN A 156 -11.51 -9.34 10.75
CA ASN A 156 -12.22 -9.40 12.01
C ASN A 156 -12.62 -8.00 12.49
N GLN A 157 -11.71 -7.03 12.40
CA GLN A 157 -12.02 -5.63 12.72
C GLN A 157 -13.07 -5.05 11.75
N TYR A 158 -12.95 -5.34 10.46
CA TYR A 158 -13.86 -4.84 9.44
C TYR A 158 -15.29 -5.39 9.59
N LYS A 159 -15.43 -6.68 9.93
CA LYS A 159 -16.72 -7.32 10.25
C LYS A 159 -17.39 -6.71 11.47
N GLN A 160 -16.62 -6.43 12.52
CA GLN A 160 -17.15 -5.80 13.74
C GLN A 160 -17.70 -4.38 13.48
N ASN A 161 -17.18 -3.70 12.45
CA ASN A 161 -17.57 -2.34 12.10
C ASN A 161 -18.74 -2.27 11.08
N GLY A 162 -19.33 -3.41 10.68
CA GLY A 162 -20.54 -3.44 9.84
C GLY A 162 -20.38 -2.99 8.39
N LEU A 163 -19.16 -2.92 7.86
CA LEU A 163 -18.87 -2.48 6.49
C LEU A 163 -18.92 -3.67 5.49
N GLN A 164 -19.59 -3.47 4.35
CA GLN A 164 -19.88 -4.49 3.32
C GLN A 164 -18.77 -4.68 2.25
N GLU A 165 -18.84 -5.87 1.61
CA GLU A 165 -18.16 -6.41 0.41
C GLU A 165 -16.63 -6.33 0.29
N ILE A 166 -16.01 -7.53 0.38
CA ILE A 166 -14.65 -7.81 -0.08
C ILE A 166 -14.76 -8.27 -1.54
N LEU A 167 -14.07 -7.56 -2.44
CA LEU A 167 -14.02 -7.90 -3.87
C LEU A 167 -12.99 -9.00 -4.17
#